data_AF-A0A958EL70-F1
#
_entry.id   AF-A0A958EL70-F1
#
_cell.length_a   1.000
_cell.length_b   1.000
_cell.length_c   1.000
_cell.angle_alpha   90.00
_cell.angle_beta   90.00
_cell.angle_gamma   90.00
#
_symmetry.space_group_name_H-M   'P 1'
#
loop_
_entity.id
_entity.type
_entity.pdbx_description
1 polymer ?
#
loop_
_entity_poly.entity_id
_entity_poly.type
_entity_poly.pdbx_seq_one_letter_code
_entity_poly.pdbx_strand_id
1 'polypeptide(L)'
;MVGTHADLVGAHAVLVGTHAVLVGTHAVLVGTHAVLVGAQADLVGAQADLVGTHAVLVGTHAVLVGAHAVLVGTHADLVGTHAVLVGYYADFLKKTDVFRGFLCFKL
;
A
#
# COMPACT_ATOMS: atom_id res chain seq x y z
N MET A 1 -10.42 14.40 -5.87
CA MET A 1 -11.46 13.90 -6.80
C MET A 1 -12.25 12.81 -6.12
N VAL A 2 -13.54 12.67 -6.39
CA VAL A 2 -14.38 11.57 -5.84
C VAL A 2 -15.17 10.93 -6.97
N GLY A 3 -15.16 9.61 -7.08
CA GLY A 3 -15.91 8.91 -8.13
C GLY A 3 -15.91 7.39 -7.97
N THR A 4 -16.88 6.71 -8.55
CA THR A 4 -16.95 5.23 -8.50
C THR A 4 -15.91 4.56 -9.40
N HIS A 5 -15.61 5.19 -10.54
CA HIS A 5 -14.53 4.82 -11.46
C HIS A 5 -13.75 6.09 -11.74
N ALA A 6 -12.54 6.18 -11.21
CA ALA A 6 -11.86 7.43 -11.12
C ALA A 6 -10.35 7.25 -11.27
N ASP A 7 -9.78 7.95 -12.24
CA ASP A 7 -8.34 7.96 -12.48
C ASP A 7 -7.82 9.38 -12.32
N LEU A 8 -6.74 9.55 -11.56
CA LEU A 8 -6.14 10.85 -11.32
C LEU A 8 -4.62 10.76 -11.40
N VAL A 9 -4.02 11.71 -12.11
CA VAL A 9 -2.57 11.87 -12.20
C VAL A 9 -2.20 13.26 -11.72
N GLY A 10 -1.32 13.37 -10.73
CA GLY A 10 -0.91 14.66 -10.20
C GLY A 10 0.15 14.58 -9.11
N ALA A 11 1.04 15.57 -9.06
CA ALA A 11 2.13 15.59 -8.08
C ALA A 11 1.64 15.64 -6.63
N HIS A 12 0.54 16.36 -6.38
CA HIS A 12 -0.15 16.46 -5.09
C HIS A 12 -1.62 16.14 -5.30
N ALA A 13 -2.01 14.89 -5.08
CA ALA A 13 -3.31 14.40 -5.50
C ALA A 13 -4.00 13.61 -4.38
N VAL A 14 -5.31 13.84 -4.26
CA VAL A 14 -6.18 13.08 -3.36
C VAL A 14 -7.34 12.53 -4.18
N LEU A 15 -7.53 11.22 -4.11
CA LEU A 15 -8.59 10.51 -4.80
C LEU A 15 -9.38 9.64 -3.80
N VAL A 16 -10.70 9.64 -3.92
CA VAL A 16 -11.58 8.75 -3.15
C VAL A 16 -12.53 8.06 -4.11
N GLY A 17 -12.60 6.74 -4.10
CA GLY A 17 -13.45 6.01 -5.05
C GLY A 17 -13.52 4.51 -4.86
N THR A 18 -14.53 3.86 -5.43
CA THR A 18 -14.67 2.40 -5.29
C THR A 18 -13.71 1.64 -6.20
N HIS A 19 -13.53 2.09 -7.44
CA HIS A 19 -12.50 1.62 -8.37
C HIS A 19 -11.66 2.83 -8.75
N ALA A 20 -10.46 2.91 -8.20
CA ALA A 20 -9.69 4.14 -8.25
C ALA A 20 -8.21 3.89 -8.53
N VAL A 21 -7.65 4.68 -9.44
CA VAL A 21 -6.22 4.66 -9.76
C VAL A 21 -5.64 6.06 -9.56
N LEU A 22 -4.60 6.16 -8.73
CA LEU A 22 -3.90 7.41 -8.48
C LEU A 22 -2.40 7.29 -8.77
N VAL A 23 -1.88 8.17 -9.62
CA VAL A 23 -0.45 8.25 -9.90
C VAL A 23 0.06 9.64 -9.51
N GLY A 24 1.01 9.71 -8.57
CA GLY A 24 1.46 10.99 -8.05
C GLY A 24 2.61 10.92 -7.05
N THR A 25 3.42 11.98 -6.97
CA THR A 25 4.56 12.01 -6.04
C THR A 25 4.16 12.08 -4.57
N HIS A 26 3.10 12.82 -4.25
CA HIS A 26 2.50 13.00 -2.93
C HIS A 26 1.01 12.70 -3.09
N ALA A 27 0.66 11.44 -2.89
CA ALA A 27 -0.62 10.90 -3.31
C ALA A 27 -1.33 10.22 -2.14
N VAL A 28 -2.62 10.51 -2.00
CA VAL A 28 -3.51 9.85 -1.04
C VAL A 28 -4.70 9.25 -1.79
N LEU A 29 -4.90 7.95 -1.67
CA LEU A 29 -6.03 7.26 -2.27
C LEU A 29 -6.80 6.46 -1.21
N VAL A 30 -8.12 6.61 -1.22
CA VAL A 30 -9.02 5.84 -0.37
C VAL A 30 -10.06 5.14 -1.25
N GLY A 31 -10.14 3.82 -1.19
CA GLY A 31 -11.06 3.10 -2.05
C GLY A 31 -11.19 1.60 -1.80
N THR A 32 -12.24 0.97 -2.33
CA THR A 32 -12.44 -0.48 -2.15
C THR A 32 -11.52 -1.31 -3.03
N HIS A 33 -11.34 -0.93 -4.29
CA HIS A 33 -10.43 -1.49 -5.28
C HIS A 33 -9.52 -0.36 -5.75
N ALA A 34 -8.33 -0.28 -5.19
CA ALA A 34 -7.54 0.93 -5.24
C ALA A 34 -6.09 0.63 -5.63
N VAL A 35 -5.58 1.37 -6.61
CA VAL A 35 -4.19 1.26 -7.05
C VAL A 35 -3.53 2.63 -6.94
N LEU A 36 -2.45 2.72 -6.18
CA LEU A 36 -1.69 3.95 -6.05
C LEU A 36 -0.22 3.73 -6.39
N VAL A 37 0.33 4.62 -7.20
CA VAL A 37 1.75 4.63 -7.57
C VAL A 37 2.33 6.02 -7.25
N GLY A 38 3.30 6.06 -6.34
CA GLY A 38 3.83 7.35 -5.88
C GLY A 38 5.07 7.28 -5.00
N ALA A 39 5.84 8.36 -4.94
CA ALA A 39 7.05 8.40 -4.11
C ALA A 39 6.71 8.49 -2.60
N GLN A 40 5.76 9.35 -2.24
CA GLN A 40 5.18 9.56 -0.91
C GLN A 40 3.67 9.31 -1.01
N ALA A 41 3.21 8.23 -0.41
CA ALA A 41 2.09 7.52 -0.98
C ALA A 41 1.28 6.81 0.11
N ASP A 42 0.04 7.26 0.32
CA ASP A 42 -0.85 6.69 1.35
C ASP A 42 -2.08 6.07 0.69
N LEU A 43 -2.32 4.79 0.95
CA LEU A 43 -3.44 4.05 0.39
C LEU A 43 -4.24 3.35 1.50
N VAL A 44 -5.55 3.52 1.48
CA VAL A 44 -6.47 2.81 2.37
C VAL A 44 -7.55 2.12 1.52
N GLY A 45 -7.65 0.80 1.63
CA GLY A 45 -8.63 0.06 0.84
C GLY A 45 -8.79 -1.41 1.13
N ALA A 46 -9.91 -2.00 0.72
CA ALA A 46 -10.16 -3.43 0.95
C ALA A 46 -9.26 -4.30 0.07
N GLN A 47 -9.20 -4.02 -1.23
CA GLN A 47 -8.29 -4.60 -2.20
C GLN A 47 -7.41 -3.48 -2.74
N ALA A 48 -6.16 -3.46 -2.32
CA ALA A 48 -5.33 -2.29 -2.46
C ALA A 48 -3.90 -2.63 -2.86
N ASP A 49 -3.43 -1.99 -3.93
CA ASP A 49 -2.06 -2.14 -4.43
C ASP A 49 -1.34 -0.79 -4.37
N LEU A 50 -0.23 -0.76 -3.64
CA LEU A 50 0.58 0.44 -3.46
C LEU A 50 2.02 0.20 -3.90
N VAL A 51 2.52 1.08 -4.77
CA VAL A 51 3.93 1.08 -5.18
C VAL A 51 4.55 2.43 -4.86
N GLY A 52 5.55 2.45 -3.97
CA GLY A 52 6.16 3.71 -3.57
C GLY A 52 7.38 3.65 -2.67
N THR A 53 8.17 4.72 -2.65
CA THR A 53 9.41 4.74 -1.85
C THR A 53 9.14 4.93 -0.36
N HIS A 54 8.20 5.82 -0.01
CA HIS A 54 7.73 6.13 1.34
C HIS A 54 6.23 5.92 1.34
N ALA A 55 5.82 4.72 1.71
CA ALA A 55 4.50 4.24 1.35
C ALA A 55 3.80 3.58 2.54
N VAL A 56 2.54 3.94 2.76
CA VAL A 56 1.68 3.37 3.80
C VAL A 56 0.44 2.80 3.18
N LEU A 57 0.21 1.50 3.39
CA LEU A 57 -0.97 0.80 2.91
C LEU A 57 -1.73 0.14 4.06
N VAL A 58 -3.03 0.37 4.11
CA VAL A 58 -3.94 -0.27 5.06
C VAL A 58 -5.06 -0.96 4.30
N GLY A 59 -5.21 -2.28 4.48
CA GLY A 59 -6.24 -3.02 3.74
C GLY A 59 -6.45 -4.47 4.13
N THR A 60 -7.50 -5.11 3.62
CA THR A 60 -7.76 -6.53 3.93
C THR A 60 -7.02 -7.48 2.98
N HIS A 61 -6.90 -7.11 1.71
CA HIS A 61 -6.08 -7.77 0.68
C HIS A 61 -5.19 -6.71 0.08
N ALA A 62 -3.94 -6.67 0.54
CA ALA A 62 -3.12 -5.49 0.38
C ALA A 62 -1.71 -5.87 -0.07
N VAL A 63 -1.24 -5.27 -1.17
CA VAL A 63 0.10 -5.48 -1.69
C VAL A 63 0.85 -4.15 -1.68
N LEU A 64 1.99 -4.11 -1.00
CA LEU A 64 2.82 -2.92 -0.92
C LEU A 64 4.26 -3.22 -1.37
N VAL A 65 4.73 -2.48 -2.37
CA VAL A 65 6.11 -2.54 -2.86
C VAL A 65 6.82 -1.21 -2.61
N GLY A 66 7.85 -1.21 -1.76
CA GLY A 66 8.53 0.03 -1.38
C GLY A 66 9.78 -0.09 -0.50
N ALA A 67 10.65 0.92 -0.57
CA ALA A 67 11.89 0.94 0.21
C ALA A 67 11.66 1.24 1.70
N HIS A 68 10.79 2.22 2.01
CA HIS A 68 10.34 2.63 3.34
C HIS A 68 8.83 2.45 3.42
N ALA A 69 8.39 1.25 3.79
CA ALA A 69 7.04 0.79 3.54
C ALA A 69 6.34 0.28 4.81
N VAL A 70 5.10 0.69 5.05
CA VAL A 70 4.28 0.21 6.17
C VAL A 70 3.02 -0.41 5.61
N LEU A 71 2.80 -1.70 5.87
CA LEU A 71 1.61 -2.44 5.46
C LEU A 71 0.86 -2.94 6.69
N VAL A 72 -0.44 -2.65 6.77
CA VAL A 72 -1.33 -3.18 7.82
C VAL A 72 -2.51 -3.87 7.16
N GLY A 73 -2.70 -5.17 7.43
CA GLY A 73 -3.79 -5.90 6.80
C GLY A 73 -3.97 -7.35 7.22
N THR A 74 -5.08 -7.97 6.81
CA THR A 74 -5.35 -9.38 7.12
C THR A 74 -4.64 -10.32 6.17
N HIS A 75 -4.72 -10.09 4.85
CA HIS A 75 -3.95 -10.75 3.79
C HIS A 75 -3.04 -9.72 3.13
N ALA A 76 -1.75 -9.77 3.44
CA ALA A 76 -0.88 -8.62 3.24
C ALA A 76 0.52 -9.02 2.75
N ASP A 77 0.87 -8.57 1.55
CA ASP A 77 2.16 -8.86 0.92
C ASP A 77 3.01 -7.59 0.85
N LEU A 78 4.14 -7.58 1.54
CA LEU A 78 5.05 -6.43 1.58
C LEU A 78 6.41 -6.78 0.97
N VAL A 79 6.82 -6.01 -0.04
CA VAL A 79 8.13 -6.14 -0.68
C VAL A 79 8.95 -4.88 -0.41
N GLY A 80 10.04 -4.99 0.36
CA GLY A 80 10.79 -3.80 0.75
C GLY A 80 12.07 -4.01 1.52
N THR A 81 12.85 -2.94 1.70
CA THR A 81 14.14 -2.96 2.42
C THR A 81 14.02 -2.52 3.88
N HIS A 82 13.27 -1.45 4.14
CA HIS A 82 12.98 -0.87 5.46
C HIS A 82 11.48 -0.87 5.66
N ALA A 83 10.94 -2.02 6.03
CA ALA A 83 9.51 -2.25 5.95
C ALA A 83 8.93 -2.75 7.28
N VAL A 84 7.68 -2.37 7.55
CA VAL A 84 6.88 -2.83 8.69
C VAL A 84 5.61 -3.46 8.13
N LEU A 85 5.32 -4.70 8.53
CA LEU A 85 4.10 -5.39 8.16
C LEU A 85 3.41 -5.91 9.40
N VAL A 86 2.12 -5.59 9.51
CA VAL A 86 1.27 -5.99 10.63
C VAL A 86 0.04 -6.70 10.06
N GLY A 87 -0.10 -8.00 10.38
CA GLY A 87 -1.19 -8.79 9.83
C GLY A 87 -1.22 -10.25 10.28
N TYR A 88 -2.33 -10.93 9.99
CA TYR A 88 -2.53 -12.35 10.31
C TYR A 88 -1.97 -13.28 9.23
N TYR A 89 -2.28 -13.01 7.96
CA TYR A 89 -1.81 -13.75 6.79
C TYR A 89 -0.90 -12.84 5.96
N ALA A 90 0.31 -12.64 6.46
CA ALA A 90 1.19 -11.58 6.01
C ALA A 90 2.52 -12.12 5.51
N ASP A 91 2.85 -11.86 4.25
CA ASP A 91 4.12 -12.26 3.63
C ASP A 91 5.04 -11.05 3.44
N PHE A 92 6.32 -11.24 3.76
CA PHE A 92 7.33 -10.20 3.62
C PHE A 92 8.51 -10.67 2.79
N LEU A 93 8.76 -9.96 1.69
CA LEU A 93 9.85 -10.22 0.76
C LEU A 93 10.87 -9.08 0.81
N LYS A 94 12.04 -9.37 1.38
CA LYS A 94 13.17 -8.43 1.36
C LYS A 94 13.93 -8.57 0.03
N LYS A 95 14.22 -7.45 -0.64
CA LYS A 95 14.94 -7.42 -1.94
C LYS A 95 16.39 -7.95 -1.88
N THR A 96 16.93 -8.19 -0.67
CA THR A 96 18.34 -8.61 -0.45
C THR A 96 18.47 -9.71 0.64
N ASP A 97 17.63 -10.73 0.59
CA ASP A 97 17.67 -11.95 1.43
C ASP A 97 17.01 -11.93 2.83
N VAL A 98 16.29 -13.04 3.03
CA VAL A 98 15.76 -13.76 4.21
C VAL A 98 15.70 -13.02 5.56
N PHE A 99 14.44 -12.75 5.95
CA PHE A 99 13.89 -12.64 7.32
C PHE A 99 14.85 -12.26 8.46
N ARG A 100 14.76 -11.01 8.94
CA ARG A 100 15.09 -10.66 10.34
C ARG A 100 14.24 -9.49 10.84
N GLY A 101 13.34 -9.83 11.78
CA GLY A 101 12.61 -8.89 12.65
C GLY A 101 11.14 -8.73 12.27
N PHE A 102 10.24 -9.52 12.88
CA PHE A 102 8.81 -9.41 12.66
C PHE A 102 8.03 -9.49 13.97
N LEU A 103 7.18 -8.50 14.21
CA LEU A 103 6.02 -8.65 15.07
C LEU A 103 4.91 -9.33 14.25
N CYS A 104 5.13 -10.60 13.89
CA CYS A 104 4.10 -11.45 13.32
C CYS A 104 3.28 -12.01 14.49
N PHE A 105 2.09 -11.45 14.74
CA PHE A 105 1.11 -12.07 15.63
C PHE A 105 0.49 -13.25 14.87
N LYS A 106 1.16 -14.40 14.95
CA LYS A 106 0.55 -15.69 14.59
C LYS A 106 -0.18 -16.18 15.83
N LEU A 107 -1.49 -15.99 15.89
CA LEU A 107 -2.36 -16.71 16.82
C LEU A 107 -2.57 -18.14 16.32
#